data_AF-A0A162UL72-F1
#
_entry.id   AF-A0A162UL72-F1
#
_cell.length_a   1.000
_cell.length_b   1.000
_cell.length_c   1.000
_cell.angle_alpha   90.00
_cell.angle_beta   90.00
_cell.angle_gamma   90.00
#
_symmetry.space_group_name_H-M   'P 1'
#
loop_
_entity.id
_entity.type
_entity.pdbx_description
1 polymer ?
#
loop_
_entity_poly.entity_id
_entity_poly.type
_entity_poly.pdbx_seq_one_letter_code
_entity_poly.pdbx_strand_id
1 'polypeptide(L)'
;MKRVFSVLQKVGRSLMLPVSVLPAAGLLYRIGQDDLLGNYGAGFKYLAVAGDAIFGNLPLIFAVGVAIGFSGGEAVAALAAVVGQIILQSVMNAATKTAGVDINMGVFGGISIGLISAILYNRYHKIRLPQVLGFFREKDLFL
;
A
#
# COMPACT_ATOMS: atom_id res chain seq x y z
N MET A 1 -3.78 21.71 -20.68
CA MET A 1 -3.33 21.96 -19.28
C MET A 1 -4.32 21.49 -18.20
N LYS A 2 -5.66 21.63 -18.35
CA LYS A 2 -6.64 21.25 -17.31
C LYS A 2 -6.62 19.77 -16.87
N ARG A 3 -6.33 18.81 -17.77
CA ARG A 3 -6.25 17.37 -17.42
C ARG A 3 -5.06 17.04 -16.52
N VAL A 4 -3.89 17.62 -16.78
CA VAL A 4 -2.67 17.36 -15.99
C VAL A 4 -2.85 17.87 -14.55
N PHE A 5 -3.43 19.06 -14.38
CA PHE A 5 -3.74 19.62 -13.07
C PHE A 5 -4.74 18.77 -12.29
N SER A 6 -5.78 18.23 -12.96
CA SER A 6 -6.75 17.33 -12.33
C SER A 6 -6.13 15.99 -11.89
N VAL A 7 -5.20 15.44 -12.69
CA VAL A 7 -4.47 14.22 -12.32
C VAL A 7 -3.55 14.49 -11.12
N LEU A 8 -2.80 15.60 -11.12
CA LEU A 8 -1.94 15.99 -10.01
C LEU A 8 -2.73 16.20 -8.71
N GLN A 9 -3.93 16.76 -8.79
CA GLN A 9 -4.81 16.94 -7.65
C GLN A 9 -5.35 15.61 -7.10
N LYS A 10 -5.62 14.63 -7.98
CA LYS A 10 -5.98 13.26 -7.57
C LYS A 10 -4.80 12.54 -6.92
N VAL A 11 -3.58 12.69 -7.46
CA VAL A 11 -2.34 12.20 -6.83
C VAL A 11 -2.23 12.75 -5.41
N GLY A 12 -2.31 14.08 -5.25
CA GLY A 12 -2.19 14.73 -3.95
C GLY A 12 -3.23 14.26 -2.93
N ARG A 13 -4.49 14.08 -3.36
CA ARG A 13 -5.54 13.53 -2.50
C ARG A 13 -5.32 12.06 -2.14
N SER A 14 -4.81 11.24 -3.06
CA SER A 14 -4.52 9.83 -2.81
C SER A 14 -3.37 9.61 -1.83
N LEU A 15 -2.38 10.52 -1.84
CA LEU A 15 -1.21 10.45 -0.97
C LEU A 15 -1.51 10.99 0.44
N MET A 16 -2.57 11.77 0.65
CA MET A 16 -2.96 12.24 1.98
C MET A 16 -3.29 11.10 2.94
N LEU A 17 -3.97 10.05 2.46
CA LEU A 17 -4.42 8.95 3.31
C LEU A 17 -3.23 8.22 3.98
N PRO A 18 -2.22 7.71 3.26
CA PRO A 18 -1.03 7.12 3.88
C PRO A 18 -0.23 8.10 4.75
N VAL A 19 -0.09 9.35 4.30
CA VAL A 19 0.73 10.35 5.00
C VAL A 19 0.15 10.70 6.36
N SER A 20 -1.17 10.64 6.54
CA SER A 20 -1.82 10.88 7.82
C SER A 20 -1.46 9.85 8.91
N VAL A 21 -0.95 8.67 8.53
CA VAL A 21 -0.58 7.59 9.46
C VAL A 21 0.84 7.80 10.01
N LEU A 22 1.69 8.57 9.30
CA LEU A 22 3.09 8.83 9.70
C LEU A 22 3.24 9.51 11.07
N PRO A 23 2.45 10.55 11.43
CA PRO A 23 2.56 11.18 12.75
C PRO A 23 2.22 10.21 13.89
N ALA A 24 1.17 9.40 13.72
CA ALA A 24 0.78 8.41 14.71
C ALA A 24 1.87 7.33 14.88
N ALA A 25 2.42 6.82 13.78
CA ALA A 25 3.53 5.86 13.80
C ALA A 25 4.79 6.44 14.46
N GLY A 26 5.12 7.70 14.17
CA GLY A 26 6.27 8.39 14.75
C GLY A 26 6.13 8.59 16.26
N LEU A 27 4.94 8.98 16.74
CA LEU A 27 4.65 9.10 18.16
C LEU A 27 4.74 7.74 18.87
N LEU A 28 4.12 6.70 18.31
CA LEU A 28 4.17 5.33 18.86
C LEU A 28 5.62 4.82 18.95
N TYR A 29 6.39 5.00 17.87
CA TYR A 29 7.78 4.58 17.82
C TYR A 29 8.64 5.32 18.85
N ARG A 30 8.51 6.64 18.94
CA ARG A 30 9.35 7.45 19.84
C ARG A 30 9.01 7.23 21.30
N ILE A 31 7.72 7.14 21.66
CA ILE A 31 7.26 6.91 23.04
C ILE A 31 7.77 5.56 23.59
N GLY A 32 7.86 4.53 22.75
CA GLY A 32 8.31 3.20 23.16
C GLY A 32 9.83 3.02 23.29
N GLN A 33 10.65 4.03 22.94
CA GLN A 33 12.10 3.92 23.06
C GLN A 33 12.57 4.02 24.52
N ASP A 34 13.74 3.43 24.80
CA ASP A 34 14.36 3.40 26.12
C ASP A 34 14.65 4.82 26.68
N ASP A 35 14.81 5.80 25.79
CA ASP A 35 15.04 7.22 26.11
C ASP A 35 13.82 7.92 26.75
N LEU A 36 12.61 7.36 26.58
CA LEU A 36 11.35 7.89 27.10
C LEU A 36 10.67 6.87 28.03
N LEU A 37 9.46 6.41 27.68
CA LEU A 37 8.65 5.52 28.50
C LEU A 37 9.11 4.06 28.42
N GLY A 38 10.00 3.71 27.49
CA GLY A 38 10.52 2.36 27.30
C GLY A 38 11.33 1.81 28.49
N ASN A 39 11.90 2.70 29.32
CA ASN A 39 12.63 2.29 30.54
C ASN A 39 11.70 2.05 31.75
N TYR A 40 10.46 2.55 31.72
CA TYR A 40 9.53 2.51 32.87
C TYR A 40 8.66 1.24 32.89
N GLY A 41 8.83 0.31 31.94
CA GLY A 41 8.21 -1.01 31.97
C GLY A 41 8.18 -1.72 30.61
N ALA A 42 8.23 -3.07 30.64
CA ALA A 42 8.24 -3.91 29.43
C ALA A 42 7.02 -3.68 28.51
N GLY A 43 5.89 -3.22 29.06
CA GLY A 43 4.68 -2.88 28.31
C GLY A 43 4.90 -1.77 27.26
N PHE A 44 5.75 -0.77 27.57
CA PHE A 44 5.96 0.37 26.69
C PHE A 44 6.90 0.05 25.51
N LYS A 45 7.74 -0.99 25.61
CA LYS A 45 8.58 -1.44 24.49
C LYS A 45 7.75 -1.99 23.32
N TYR A 46 6.56 -2.55 23.59
CA TYR A 46 5.64 -2.99 22.54
C TYR A 46 5.10 -1.82 21.70
N LEU A 47 5.07 -0.59 22.22
CA LEU A 47 4.71 0.60 21.43
C LEU A 47 5.75 0.91 20.35
N ALA A 48 7.04 0.73 20.66
CA ALA A 48 8.10 0.89 19.68
C ALA A 48 7.97 -0.14 18.55
N VAL A 49 7.72 -1.40 18.89
CA VAL A 49 7.48 -2.48 17.91
C VAL A 49 6.24 -2.19 17.04
N ALA A 50 5.17 -1.67 17.63
CA ALA A 50 3.97 -1.28 16.89
C ALA A 50 4.24 -0.13 15.89
N GLY A 51 4.99 0.89 16.30
CA GLY A 51 5.41 1.98 15.42
C GLY A 51 6.30 1.48 14.28
N ASP A 52 7.27 0.62 14.61
CA ASP A 52 8.17 0.01 13.63
C ASP A 52 7.43 -0.86 12.62
N ALA A 53 6.42 -1.62 13.05
CA ALA A 53 5.58 -2.41 12.13
C ALA A 53 4.88 -1.55 11.07
N ILE A 54 4.49 -0.31 11.40
CA ILE A 54 3.91 0.64 10.43
C ILE A 54 4.99 1.12 9.46
N PHE A 55 6.18 1.48 9.96
CA PHE A 55 7.29 1.90 9.11
C PHE A 55 7.81 0.77 8.20
N GLY A 56 7.84 -0.47 8.68
CA GLY A 56 8.23 -1.64 7.87
C GLY A 56 7.25 -1.96 6.75
N ASN A 57 5.96 -1.63 6.93
CA ASN A 57 4.90 -1.87 5.94
C ASN A 57 4.47 -0.60 5.17
N LEU A 58 5.18 0.52 5.35
CA LEU A 58 4.95 1.78 4.64
C LEU A 58 4.73 1.62 3.12
N PRO A 59 5.54 0.82 2.40
CA PRO A 59 5.34 0.61 0.97
C PRO A 59 3.95 0.06 0.64
N LEU A 60 3.43 -0.84 1.46
CA LEU A 60 2.11 -1.44 1.29
C LEU A 60 0.99 -0.43 1.57
N ILE A 61 1.12 0.36 2.64
CA ILE A 61 0.17 1.43 2.97
C ILE A 61 0.08 2.44 1.82
N PHE A 62 1.22 2.81 1.23
CA PHE A 62 1.24 3.71 0.07
C PHE A 62 0.66 3.06 -1.20
N ALA A 63 0.96 1.79 -1.47
CA ALA A 63 0.38 1.08 -2.61
C ALA A 63 -1.15 1.08 -2.56
N VAL A 64 -1.71 0.79 -1.38
CA VAL A 64 -3.16 0.80 -1.14
C VAL A 64 -3.75 2.21 -1.25
N GLY A 65 -3.15 3.19 -0.58
CA GLY A 65 -3.65 4.58 -0.60
C GLY A 65 -3.67 5.19 -1.99
N VAL A 66 -2.60 4.98 -2.78
CA VAL A 66 -2.53 5.43 -4.17
C VAL A 66 -3.57 4.71 -5.03
N ALA A 67 -3.72 3.39 -4.87
CA ALA A 67 -4.69 2.62 -5.64
C ALA A 67 -6.14 3.06 -5.39
N ILE A 68 -6.53 3.29 -4.13
CA ILE A 68 -7.87 3.76 -3.75
C ILE A 68 -8.11 5.16 -4.30
N GLY A 69 -7.18 6.08 -4.09
CA GLY A 69 -7.39 7.48 -4.50
C GLY A 69 -7.41 7.70 -6.01
N PHE A 70 -6.78 6.83 -6.79
CA PHE A 70 -6.82 6.90 -8.26
C PHE A 70 -7.94 6.08 -8.92
N SER A 71 -8.43 5.03 -8.26
CA SER A 71 -9.55 4.21 -8.76
C SER A 71 -10.93 4.80 -8.44
N GLY A 72 -10.98 5.88 -7.65
CA GLY A 72 -12.24 6.52 -7.25
C GLY A 72 -12.87 5.92 -6.00
N GLY A 73 -12.10 5.21 -5.16
CA GLY A 73 -12.58 4.62 -3.92
C GLY A 73 -12.91 3.13 -4.00
N GLU A 74 -12.47 2.44 -5.05
CA GLU A 74 -12.85 1.05 -5.31
C GLU A 74 -11.93 0.06 -4.58
N ALA A 75 -12.53 -0.82 -3.77
CA ALA A 75 -11.80 -1.80 -2.98
C ALA A 75 -11.05 -2.85 -3.84
N VAL A 76 -11.54 -3.14 -5.04
CA VAL A 76 -10.93 -4.12 -5.95
C VAL A 76 -9.54 -3.66 -6.41
N ALA A 77 -9.36 -2.37 -6.68
CA ALA A 77 -8.06 -1.81 -7.05
C ALA A 77 -7.08 -1.84 -5.87
N ALA A 78 -7.58 -1.65 -4.64
CA ALA A 78 -6.78 -1.75 -3.43
C ALA A 78 -6.24 -3.17 -3.22
N LEU A 79 -7.09 -4.19 -3.36
CA LEU A 79 -6.69 -5.59 -3.25
C LEU A 79 -5.65 -5.97 -4.32
N ALA A 80 -5.86 -5.54 -5.57
CA ALA A 80 -4.89 -5.76 -6.65
C ALA A 80 -3.53 -5.10 -6.34
N ALA A 81 -3.53 -3.93 -5.71
CA ALA A 81 -2.29 -3.26 -5.29
C ALA A 81 -1.58 -3.98 -4.14
N VAL A 82 -2.33 -4.54 -3.17
CA VAL A 82 -1.76 -5.36 -2.09
C VAL A 82 -1.03 -6.58 -2.69
N VAL A 83 -1.72 -7.31 -3.58
CA VAL A 83 -1.13 -8.49 -4.23
C VAL A 83 0.10 -8.10 -5.05
N GLY A 84 0.01 -7.04 -5.85
CA GLY A 84 1.14 -6.54 -6.63
C GLY A 84 2.34 -6.15 -5.76
N GLN A 85 2.09 -5.57 -4.58
CA GLN A 85 3.14 -5.14 -3.68
C GLN A 85 3.83 -6.32 -2.99
N ILE A 86 3.07 -7.35 -2.59
CA ILE A 86 3.62 -8.59 -2.03
C ILE A 86 4.50 -9.31 -3.06
N ILE A 87 4.06 -9.36 -4.32
CA ILE A 87 4.84 -9.92 -5.43
C ILE A 87 6.13 -9.12 -5.61
N LEU A 88 6.05 -7.78 -5.66
CA LEU A 88 7.22 -6.93 -5.82
C LEU A 88 8.25 -7.14 -4.69
N GLN A 89 7.80 -7.20 -3.43
CA GLN A 89 8.68 -7.48 -2.29
C GLN A 89 9.34 -8.86 -2.39
N SER A 90 8.60 -9.88 -2.81
CA SER A 90 9.14 -11.23 -2.99
C SER A 90 10.21 -11.28 -4.08
N VAL A 91 9.98 -10.59 -5.20
CA VAL A 91 10.93 -10.48 -6.31
C VAL A 91 12.18 -9.71 -5.89
N MET A 92 12.03 -8.59 -5.18
CA MET A 92 13.16 -7.83 -4.65
C MET A 92 14.00 -8.66 -3.66
N ASN A 93 13.36 -9.40 -2.75
CA ASN A 93 14.07 -10.27 -1.81
C ASN A 93 14.83 -11.40 -2.53
N ALA A 94 14.28 -11.95 -3.61
CA ALA A 94 14.98 -12.93 -4.44
C ALA A 94 16.14 -12.30 -5.23
N ALA A 95 15.94 -11.08 -5.75
CA ALA A 95 16.97 -10.33 -6.47
C ALA A 95 18.15 -9.95 -5.56
N THR A 96 17.90 -9.49 -4.34
CA THR A 96 18.93 -9.18 -3.33
C THR A 96 19.82 -10.38 -3.03
N LYS A 97 19.23 -11.58 -2.88
CA LYS A 97 20.01 -12.82 -2.65
C LYS A 97 20.93 -13.19 -3.81
N THR A 98 20.58 -12.79 -5.03
CA THR A 98 21.34 -13.11 -6.24
C THR A 98 22.38 -12.05 -6.56
N ALA A 99 22.06 -10.77 -6.30
CA ALA A 99 22.91 -9.63 -6.59
C ALA A 99 23.88 -9.26 -5.45
N GLY A 100 23.64 -9.74 -4.22
CA GLY A 100 24.45 -9.39 -3.05
C GLY A 100 24.30 -7.93 -2.58
N VAL A 101 23.31 -7.21 -3.12
CA VAL A 101 23.00 -5.81 -2.80
C VAL A 101 21.56 -5.74 -2.31
N ASP A 102 21.32 -5.10 -1.16
CA ASP A 102 19.98 -4.86 -0.64
C ASP A 102 19.21 -3.89 -1.55
N ILE A 103 18.34 -4.45 -2.39
CA ILE A 103 17.44 -3.66 -3.24
C ILE A 103 16.18 -3.38 -2.43
N ASN A 104 16.10 -2.20 -1.82
CA ASN A 104 14.89 -1.73 -1.15
C ASN A 104 14.32 -0.49 -1.86
N MET A 105 13.22 -0.68 -2.61
CA MET A 105 12.52 0.41 -3.30
C MET A 105 11.60 1.21 -2.37
N GLY A 106 11.47 0.82 -1.10
CA GLY A 106 10.71 1.54 -0.07
C GLY A 106 9.33 2.01 -0.56
N VAL A 107 8.99 3.25 -0.20
CA VAL A 107 7.71 3.88 -0.56
C VAL A 107 7.54 4.07 -2.07
N PHE A 108 8.66 4.24 -2.80
CA PHE A 108 8.63 4.43 -4.25
C PHE A 108 8.10 3.18 -4.99
N GLY A 109 8.51 1.99 -4.56
CA GLY A 109 7.96 0.73 -5.09
C GLY A 109 6.46 0.62 -4.86
N GLY A 110 6.00 0.99 -3.65
CA GLY A 110 4.59 1.03 -3.29
C GLY A 110 3.76 1.97 -4.17
N ILE A 111 4.20 3.22 -4.35
CA ILE A 111 3.51 4.19 -5.21
C ILE A 111 3.43 3.69 -6.66
N SER A 112 4.51 3.10 -7.17
CA SER A 112 4.58 2.58 -8.54
C SER A 112 3.54 1.46 -8.76
N ILE A 113 3.47 0.48 -7.86
CA ILE A 113 2.48 -0.61 -7.93
C ILE A 113 1.06 -0.08 -7.75
N GLY A 114 0.84 0.85 -6.80
CA GLY A 114 -0.46 1.46 -6.59
C GLY A 114 -0.98 2.19 -7.84
N LEU A 115 -0.10 2.90 -8.55
CA LEU A 115 -0.44 3.58 -9.80
C LEU A 115 -0.75 2.57 -10.91
N ILE A 116 0.07 1.53 -11.07
CA ILE A 116 -0.14 0.47 -12.06
C ILE A 116 -1.48 -0.21 -11.82
N SER A 117 -1.78 -0.59 -10.57
CA SER A 117 -3.05 -1.20 -10.18
C SER A 117 -4.24 -0.30 -10.55
N ALA A 118 -4.19 0.98 -10.20
CA ALA A 118 -5.28 1.91 -10.51
C ALA A 118 -5.45 2.17 -12.01
N ILE A 119 -4.36 2.22 -12.79
CA ILE A 119 -4.41 2.36 -14.25
C ILE A 119 -5.04 1.10 -14.88
N LEU A 120 -4.61 -0.09 -14.45
CA LEU A 120 -5.19 -1.35 -14.91
C LEU A 120 -6.68 -1.42 -14.57
N TYR A 121 -7.05 -1.06 -13.34
CA TYR A 121 -8.44 -1.01 -12.93
C TYR A 121 -9.25 -0.08 -13.84
N ASN A 122 -8.82 1.17 -14.00
CA ASN A 122 -9.51 2.16 -14.83
C ASN A 122 -9.62 1.74 -16.31
N ARG A 123 -8.69 0.92 -16.82
CA ARG A 123 -8.72 0.41 -18.20
C ARG A 123 -9.57 -0.86 -18.37
N TYR A 124 -9.50 -1.79 -17.42
CA TYR A 124 -10.05 -3.14 -17.56
C TYR A 124 -11.38 -3.37 -16.83
N HIS A 125 -11.77 -2.52 -15.87
CA HIS A 125 -13.04 -2.68 -15.13
C HIS A 125 -14.31 -2.63 -16.01
N LYS A 126 -14.23 -2.05 -17.21
CA LYS A 126 -15.37 -1.95 -18.15
C LYS A 126 -15.47 -3.13 -19.12
N ILE A 127 -14.47 -4.01 -19.16
CA ILE A 127 -14.49 -5.14 -20.08
C ILE A 127 -15.44 -6.20 -19.52
N ARG A 128 -16.58 -6.37 -20.18
CA ARG A 128 -17.49 -7.48 -19.90
C ARG A 128 -16.87 -8.76 -20.47
N LEU A 129 -16.51 -9.68 -19.58
CA LEU A 129 -15.97 -10.98 -19.96
C LEU A 129 -17.04 -11.82 -20.69
N PRO A 130 -16.67 -12.56 -21.76
CA PRO A 130 -17.55 -13.53 -22.42
C PRO A 130 -18.07 -14.57 -21.41
N GLN A 131 -19.30 -15.06 -21.60
CA GLN A 131 -20.04 -15.90 -20.63
C GLN A 131 -19.30 -17.17 -20.16
N VAL A 132 -18.27 -17.62 -20.88
CA VAL A 132 -17.48 -18.84 -20.57
C VAL A 132 -16.58 -18.68 -19.33
N LEU A 133 -16.23 -17.44 -18.92
CA LEU A 133 -15.50 -17.16 -17.66
C LEU A 133 -16.45 -16.71 -16.54
N GLY A 134 -17.75 -16.96 -16.67
CA GLY A 134 -18.79 -16.62 -15.69
C GLY A 134 -18.57 -17.21 -14.29
N PHE A 135 -17.73 -18.24 -14.17
CA PHE A 135 -17.36 -18.88 -12.91
C PHE A 135 -16.59 -17.94 -11.94
N PHE A 136 -15.93 -16.90 -12.44
CA PHE A 136 -15.32 -15.84 -11.61
C PHE A 136 -16.24 -14.61 -11.42
N ARG A 137 -17.50 -14.72 -11.88
CA ARG A 137 -18.49 -13.64 -11.85
C ARG A 137 -19.55 -13.84 -10.76
N GLU A 138 -19.57 -14.99 -10.09
CA GLU A 138 -20.61 -15.33 -9.10
C GLU A 138 -20.29 -14.74 -7.73
N LYS A 139 -20.83 -13.53 -7.54
CA LYS A 139 -21.16 -12.96 -6.24
C LYS A 139 -22.54 -13.42 -5.73
N ASP A 140 -23.14 -14.45 -6.31
CA ASP A 140 -24.51 -14.89 -6.03
C ASP A 140 -24.59 -16.39 -5.68
N LEU A 141 -23.85 -16.84 -4.66
CA LEU A 141 -24.08 -18.16 -4.04
C LEU A 141 -24.35 -18.04 -2.54
N PHE A 142 -25.28 -17.15 -2.18
CA PHE A 142 -25.99 -17.17 -0.89
C PHE A 142 -27.46 -16.81 -1.14
N LEU A 143 -28.20 -17.78 -1.68
CA LEU A 143 -29.64 -17.97 -1.48
C LEU A 143 -29.86 -19.41 -1.05
#